data_AF-K0SM91-F1
#
_entry.id   AF-K0SM91-F1
#
_cell.length_a   1.000
_cell.length_b   1.000
_cell.length_c   1.000
_cell.angle_alpha   90.00
_cell.angle_beta   90.00
_cell.angle_gamma   90.00
#
_symmetry.space_group_name_H-M   'P 1'
#
loop_
_entity.id
_entity.type
_entity.pdbx_description
1 polymer ?
#
loop_
_entity_poly.entity_id
_entity_poly.type
_entity_poly.pdbx_seq_one_letter_code
_entity_poly.pdbx_strand_id
1 'polypeptide(L)'
;MISPVQGLSNIDGVDGRQPQDNSGGSREGEVLVAGGLECQILNYMHHLDAAITLPKIKHIYAICRQSCRLGRCGLTPESLQKVMIYFRLSGKSVVLDIGSGTGQSSMHISASRRGVITFGIEQEPEQHFLSLISQRRVLSNDDIYTQNAGARTCYVRGNIESVKTLAGMTHVHMFDLQTITQKCGFRVTLLQKISVSLSGSSEGHTAYVYTRCVDQLRGRPVTLQDFDKLFQPAYEAVKAGSAAVQEYVDARCDEWLSSGRATRSKRKLEEPRVWKGRADTISSTPTWTYLATDGHATAVQTPTVHAVLAHAAARYLEGLKARLAVLECDLATTKARGNLLQEELQLYQRLEYLVKEQLRLYQRLDQQQNIRMAAMEEIESLRAAAVANESPRMHRSVFLFALPILASLALAKHTLLGPYLGLGFDDLINGTVAELSSLRP
;
A
#
# COMPACT_ATOMS: atom_id res chain seq x y z
N MET A 1 -77.66 12.40 -27.80
CA MET A 1 -77.64 12.20 -26.34
C MET A 1 -76.47 12.97 -25.75
N ILE A 2 -76.80 14.08 -25.07
CA ILE A 2 -76.16 14.65 -23.87
C ILE A 2 -74.61 14.72 -23.82
N SER A 3 -74.10 15.95 -23.93
CA SER A 3 -72.91 16.52 -23.24
C SER A 3 -73.28 16.86 -21.77
N PRO A 4 -72.46 17.44 -20.85
CA PRO A 4 -71.01 17.73 -20.80
C PRO A 4 -70.37 17.62 -19.36
N VAL A 5 -69.07 17.98 -19.26
CA VAL A 5 -68.42 18.92 -18.28
C VAL A 5 -68.46 18.74 -16.73
N GLN A 6 -67.23 18.81 -16.16
CA GLN A 6 -66.72 19.38 -14.88
C GLN A 6 -67.35 19.07 -13.50
N GLY A 7 -66.45 18.94 -12.50
CA GLY A 7 -66.78 19.18 -11.09
C GLY A 7 -65.74 18.63 -10.10
N LEU A 8 -64.65 19.38 -9.86
CA LEU A 8 -63.85 19.25 -8.64
C LEU A 8 -64.41 20.24 -7.61
N SER A 9 -64.85 19.74 -6.47
CA SER A 9 -65.25 20.54 -5.31
C SER A 9 -64.46 20.12 -4.07
N ASN A 10 -63.90 21.14 -3.42
CA ASN A 10 -63.31 21.10 -2.08
C ASN A 10 -64.25 20.51 -1.03
N ILE A 11 -63.68 19.82 -0.05
CA ILE A 11 -64.27 19.67 1.29
C ILE A 11 -63.19 20.05 2.29
N ASP A 12 -63.37 21.23 2.89
CA ASP A 12 -62.86 21.54 4.23
C ASP A 12 -63.77 20.84 5.26
N GLY A 13 -63.17 20.28 6.31
CA GLY A 13 -63.89 19.64 7.41
C GLY A 13 -62.99 19.53 8.64
N VAL A 14 -63.26 20.39 9.61
CA VAL A 14 -62.54 20.68 10.84
C VAL A 14 -62.86 19.68 11.97
N ASP A 15 -61.86 19.51 12.85
CA ASP A 15 -61.82 19.07 14.26
C ASP A 15 -62.17 17.64 14.73
N GLY A 16 -61.18 17.12 15.47
CA GLY A 16 -61.42 16.57 16.81
C GLY A 16 -60.89 15.17 17.04
N ARG A 17 -59.73 15.04 17.71
CA ARG A 17 -59.45 13.98 18.72
C ARG A 17 -58.08 14.11 19.40
N GLN A 18 -58.19 14.23 20.74
CA GLN A 18 -57.36 13.82 21.88
C GLN A 18 -55.83 13.53 21.74
N PRO A 19 -55.04 13.92 22.77
CA PRO A 19 -53.63 13.57 22.86
C PRO A 19 -53.45 12.11 23.30
N GLN A 20 -52.75 11.33 22.47
CA GLN A 20 -52.16 10.05 22.89
C GLN A 20 -50.71 10.27 23.30
N ASP A 21 -50.39 9.85 24.53
CA ASP A 21 -49.04 9.72 25.04
C ASP A 21 -48.22 8.75 24.17
N ASN A 22 -47.25 9.28 23.43
CA ASN A 22 -46.25 8.52 22.70
C ASN A 22 -44.93 8.54 23.49
N SER A 23 -44.78 7.62 24.45
CA SER A 23 -43.47 7.22 24.98
C SER A 23 -42.80 6.20 24.05
N GLY A 24 -42.51 6.65 22.82
CA GLY A 24 -41.70 5.89 21.87
C GLY A 24 -40.22 6.02 22.22
N GLY A 25 -39.69 5.06 22.98
CA GLY A 25 -38.26 4.93 23.23
C GLY A 25 -37.49 4.75 21.92
N SER A 26 -36.61 5.70 21.62
CA SER A 26 -35.81 5.78 20.40
C SER A 26 -34.79 4.62 20.34
N ARG A 27 -35.00 3.68 19.42
CA ARG A 27 -34.02 2.65 19.00
C ARG A 27 -32.89 3.19 18.12
N GLU A 28 -32.67 4.50 18.07
CA GLU A 28 -31.63 5.13 17.24
C GLU A 28 -30.21 4.94 17.78
N GLY A 29 -30.04 4.46 19.02
CA GLY A 29 -28.73 4.24 19.64
C GLY A 29 -27.98 2.98 19.20
N GLU A 30 -28.67 1.92 18.79
CA GLU A 30 -28.02 0.62 18.48
C GLU A 30 -27.43 0.55 17.05
N VAL A 31 -27.99 1.33 16.11
CA VAL A 31 -27.52 1.33 14.71
C VAL A 31 -26.21 2.11 14.52
N LEU A 32 -25.94 3.11 15.37
CA LEU A 32 -24.72 3.93 15.31
C LEU A 32 -23.47 3.20 15.83
N VAL A 33 -23.62 2.26 16.77
CA VAL A 33 -22.48 1.51 17.35
C VAL A 33 -21.95 0.45 16.37
N ALA A 34 -22.84 -0.19 15.59
CA ALA A 34 -22.44 -1.20 14.60
C ALA A 34 -21.58 -0.62 13.46
N GLY A 35 -21.92 0.58 12.96
CA GLY A 35 -21.14 1.25 11.90
C GLY A 35 -19.74 1.68 12.34
N GLY A 36 -19.57 2.08 13.61
CA GLY A 36 -18.27 2.44 14.17
C GLY A 36 -17.31 1.26 14.27
N LEU A 37 -17.79 0.10 14.69
CA LEU A 37 -16.97 -1.11 14.83
C LEU A 37 -16.59 -1.70 13.47
N GLU A 38 -17.50 -1.71 12.50
CA GLU A 38 -17.21 -2.16 11.13
C GLU A 38 -16.11 -1.32 10.47
N CYS A 39 -16.13 0.01 10.68
CA CYS A 39 -15.07 0.90 10.20
C CYS A 39 -13.73 0.64 10.91
N GLN A 40 -13.73 0.34 12.21
CA GLN A 40 -12.52 0.00 12.96
C GLN A 40 -11.93 -1.35 12.52
N ILE A 41 -12.78 -2.36 12.29
CA ILE A 41 -12.36 -3.68 11.78
C ILE A 41 -11.80 -3.53 10.36
N LEU A 42 -12.47 -2.79 9.48
CA LEU A 42 -11.96 -2.53 8.12
C LEU A 42 -10.63 -1.80 8.17
N ASN A 43 -10.49 -0.74 8.97
CA ASN A 43 -9.20 -0.05 9.16
C ASN A 43 -8.12 -1.00 9.67
N TYR A 44 -8.43 -1.85 10.65
CA TYR A 44 -7.48 -2.81 11.21
C TYR A 44 -7.07 -3.88 10.17
N MET A 45 -8.02 -4.44 9.41
CA MET A 45 -7.72 -5.36 8.32
C MET A 45 -6.88 -4.68 7.25
N HIS A 46 -7.14 -3.42 6.92
CA HIS A 46 -6.31 -2.63 6.01
C HIS A 46 -4.89 -2.40 6.56
N HIS A 47 -4.73 -2.21 7.87
CA HIS A 47 -3.40 -2.11 8.50
C HIS A 47 -2.63 -3.43 8.49
N LEU A 48 -3.30 -4.56 8.70
CA LEU A 48 -2.69 -5.90 8.58
C LEU A 48 -2.29 -6.21 7.13
N ASP A 49 -3.19 -5.94 6.18
CA ASP A 49 -2.93 -6.09 4.75
C ASP A 49 -1.76 -5.19 4.34
N ALA A 50 -1.72 -3.95 4.85
CA ALA A 50 -0.59 -3.05 4.64
C ALA A 50 0.71 -3.57 5.26
N ALA A 51 0.71 -4.17 6.45
CA ALA A 51 1.94 -4.72 7.06
C ALA A 51 2.55 -5.85 6.21
N ILE A 52 1.72 -6.69 5.59
CA ILE A 52 2.15 -7.77 4.68
C ILE A 52 2.55 -7.22 3.30
N THR A 53 1.85 -6.18 2.83
CA THR A 53 2.02 -5.62 1.50
C THR A 53 3.15 -4.60 1.44
N LEU A 54 3.47 -3.92 2.55
CA LEU A 54 4.46 -2.84 2.59
C LEU A 54 5.88 -3.28 2.21
N PRO A 55 6.41 -4.44 2.64
CA PRO A 55 7.69 -4.92 2.13
C PRO A 55 7.69 -5.13 0.60
N LYS A 56 6.59 -5.68 0.06
CA LYS A 56 6.40 -5.89 -1.39
C LYS A 56 6.30 -4.57 -2.15
N ILE A 57 5.57 -3.61 -1.58
CA ILE A 57 5.49 -2.23 -2.07
C ILE A 57 6.90 -1.63 -2.11
N LYS A 58 7.66 -1.70 -1.02
CA LYS A 58 9.02 -1.15 -0.97
C LYS A 58 9.95 -1.77 -2.02
N HIS A 59 9.80 -3.06 -2.33
CA HIS A 59 10.59 -3.73 -3.36
C HIS A 59 10.26 -3.25 -4.78
N ILE A 60 8.98 -3.24 -5.16
CA ILE A 60 8.54 -2.70 -6.46
C ILE A 60 8.91 -1.23 -6.58
N TYR A 61 8.72 -0.46 -5.51
CA TYR A 61 9.13 0.93 -5.42
C TYR A 61 10.63 1.09 -5.67
N ALA A 62 11.47 0.27 -5.06
CA ALA A 62 12.92 0.30 -5.26
C ALA A 62 13.30 0.01 -6.72
N ILE A 63 12.70 -1.00 -7.35
CA ILE A 63 12.93 -1.32 -8.77
C ILE A 63 12.56 -0.13 -9.66
N CYS A 64 11.37 0.43 -9.48
CA CYS A 64 10.90 1.58 -10.25
C CYS A 64 11.79 2.81 -10.01
N ARG A 65 12.17 3.08 -8.76
CA ARG A 65 13.04 4.21 -8.40
C ARG A 65 14.44 4.08 -9.00
N GLN A 66 14.98 2.87 -9.08
CA GLN A 66 16.26 2.63 -9.75
C GLN A 66 16.19 2.90 -11.25
N SER A 67 15.06 2.61 -11.90
CA SER A 67 14.81 2.97 -13.30
C SER A 67 14.68 4.49 -13.49
N CYS A 68 14.21 5.17 -12.45
CA CYS A 68 13.86 6.58 -12.47
C CYS A 68 14.85 7.45 -11.71
N ARG A 69 16.13 7.05 -11.56
CA ARG A 69 17.17 7.93 -10.97
C ARG A 69 17.28 9.29 -11.69
N LEU A 70 16.72 9.41 -12.89
CA LEU A 70 16.62 10.63 -13.68
C LEU A 70 15.27 11.38 -13.54
N GLY A 71 14.23 10.77 -12.98
CA GLY A 71 12.87 11.32 -12.89
C GLY A 71 12.41 11.54 -11.45
N ARG A 72 12.18 12.81 -11.06
CA ARG A 72 11.58 13.21 -9.77
C ARG A 72 10.04 13.07 -9.79
N CYS A 73 9.53 11.97 -10.34
CA CYS A 73 8.11 11.86 -10.70
C CYS A 73 7.54 10.54 -10.18
N GLY A 74 6.78 10.59 -9.08
CA GLY A 74 6.09 9.43 -8.53
C GLY A 74 5.60 9.67 -7.11
N LEU A 75 4.52 9.00 -6.71
CA LEU A 75 4.01 9.03 -5.33
C LEU A 75 5.07 8.52 -4.36
N THR A 76 5.18 9.13 -3.18
CA THR A 76 5.95 8.50 -2.10
C THR A 76 5.29 7.18 -1.67
N PRO A 77 6.03 6.22 -1.09
CA PRO A 77 5.45 4.97 -0.61
C PRO A 77 4.25 5.17 0.33
N GLU A 78 4.33 6.17 1.21
CA GLU A 78 3.28 6.52 2.16
C GLU A 78 2.04 7.07 1.44
N SER A 79 2.25 7.91 0.44
CA SER A 79 1.16 8.48 -0.36
C SER A 79 0.46 7.40 -1.18
N LEU A 80 1.23 6.47 -1.74
CA LEU A 80 0.70 5.34 -2.48
C LEU A 80 -0.11 4.40 -1.59
N GLN A 81 0.39 4.13 -0.38
CA GLN A 81 -0.34 3.36 0.62
C GLN A 81 -1.69 4.02 0.97
N LYS A 82 -1.70 5.35 1.16
CA LYS A 82 -2.96 6.09 1.39
C LYS A 82 -3.94 5.89 0.24
N VAL A 83 -3.48 6.06 -1.00
CA VAL A 83 -4.31 5.88 -2.20
C VAL A 83 -4.89 4.46 -2.26
N MET A 84 -4.08 3.45 -1.97
CA MET A 84 -4.49 2.04 -2.02
C MET A 84 -5.57 1.67 -0.99
N ILE A 85 -5.56 2.28 0.21
CA ILE A 85 -6.57 1.99 1.25
C ILE A 85 -7.99 2.31 0.77
N TYR A 86 -8.15 3.34 -0.06
CA TYR A 86 -9.48 3.74 -0.57
C TYR A 86 -9.92 2.95 -1.80
N PHE A 87 -8.98 2.33 -2.50
CA PHE A 87 -9.30 1.40 -3.58
C PHE A 87 -9.87 0.12 -2.97
N ARG A 88 -11.21 0.03 -2.88
CA ARG A 88 -11.95 -1.19 -2.47
C ARG A 88 -11.88 -2.27 -3.56
N LEU A 89 -10.68 -2.72 -3.90
CA LEU A 89 -10.43 -3.58 -5.06
C LEU A 89 -10.87 -5.02 -4.82
N SER A 90 -11.60 -5.59 -5.76
CA SER A 90 -11.76 -7.04 -5.90
C SER A 90 -10.73 -7.62 -6.87
N GLY A 91 -10.55 -8.95 -6.88
CA GLY A 91 -9.73 -9.63 -7.89
C GLY A 91 -10.28 -9.60 -9.32
N LYS A 92 -11.39 -8.89 -9.57
CA LYS A 92 -11.93 -8.59 -10.89
C LYS A 92 -11.77 -7.11 -11.27
N SER A 93 -11.06 -6.34 -10.44
CA SER A 93 -10.92 -4.90 -10.67
C SER A 93 -9.98 -4.63 -11.83
N VAL A 94 -10.36 -3.65 -12.64
CA VAL A 94 -9.54 -3.10 -13.71
C VAL A 94 -9.36 -1.63 -13.37
N VAL A 95 -8.12 -1.23 -13.07
CA VAL A 95 -7.80 0.11 -12.59
C VAL A 95 -7.06 0.87 -13.70
N LEU A 96 -7.49 2.10 -13.97
CA LEU A 96 -6.77 3.02 -14.85
C LEU A 96 -6.05 4.08 -14.01
N ASP A 97 -4.78 4.31 -14.32
CA ASP A 97 -3.92 5.33 -13.73
C ASP A 97 -3.61 6.39 -14.79
N ILE A 98 -4.22 7.56 -14.66
CA ILE A 98 -4.09 8.65 -15.64
C ILE A 98 -2.95 9.57 -15.24
N GLY A 99 -2.00 9.77 -16.16
CA GLY A 99 -0.74 10.41 -15.83
C GLY A 99 0.14 9.46 -15.03
N SER A 100 0.24 8.22 -15.50
CA SER A 100 0.92 7.12 -14.78
C SER A 100 2.40 7.40 -14.54
N GLY A 101 3.01 8.37 -15.24
CA GLY A 101 4.40 8.76 -15.09
C GLY A 101 5.32 7.56 -15.30
N THR A 102 6.07 7.22 -14.26
CA THR A 102 7.02 6.10 -14.25
C THR A 102 6.36 4.74 -13.99
N GLY A 103 5.03 4.71 -13.85
CA GLY A 103 4.24 3.50 -13.68
C GLY A 103 4.18 2.95 -12.25
N GLN A 104 4.80 3.63 -11.28
CA GLN A 104 4.87 3.17 -9.90
C GLN A 104 3.50 2.81 -9.32
N SER A 105 2.54 3.72 -9.34
CA SER A 105 1.20 3.50 -8.78
C SER A 105 0.52 2.25 -9.34
N SER A 106 0.51 2.11 -10.67
CA SER A 106 -0.11 0.97 -11.36
C SER A 106 0.45 -0.38 -10.89
N MET A 107 1.79 -0.54 -10.89
CA MET A 107 2.40 -1.81 -10.46
C MET A 107 2.12 -2.14 -9.00
N HIS A 108 2.09 -1.14 -8.12
CA HIS A 108 1.77 -1.36 -6.70
C HIS A 108 0.31 -1.74 -6.47
N ILE A 109 -0.61 -1.08 -7.18
CA ILE A 109 -2.03 -1.43 -7.16
C ILE A 109 -2.20 -2.88 -7.62
N SER A 110 -1.51 -3.27 -8.69
CA SER A 110 -1.52 -4.65 -9.20
C SER A 110 -0.95 -5.65 -8.18
N ALA A 111 0.14 -5.29 -7.49
CA ALA A 111 0.76 -6.12 -6.47
C ALA A 111 -0.11 -6.29 -5.22
N SER A 112 -0.95 -5.30 -4.91
CA SER A 112 -1.73 -5.26 -3.68
C SER A 112 -2.74 -6.39 -3.55
N ARG A 113 -3.36 -6.79 -4.67
CA ARG A 113 -4.41 -7.82 -4.68
C ARG A 113 -4.29 -8.69 -5.92
N ARG A 114 -4.44 -10.01 -5.72
CA ARG A 114 -4.45 -10.98 -6.83
C ARG A 114 -5.64 -10.72 -7.76
N GLY A 115 -5.41 -10.83 -9.06
CA GLY A 115 -6.43 -10.66 -10.11
C GLY A 115 -6.74 -9.22 -10.51
N VAL A 116 -6.26 -8.22 -9.77
CA VAL A 116 -6.36 -6.82 -10.22
C VAL A 116 -5.50 -6.64 -11.46
N ILE A 117 -6.09 -6.05 -12.51
CA ILE A 117 -5.42 -5.59 -13.72
C ILE A 117 -5.28 -4.07 -13.62
N THR A 118 -4.13 -3.54 -14.00
CA THR A 118 -3.88 -2.10 -14.01
C THR A 118 -3.39 -1.62 -15.36
N PHE A 119 -3.91 -0.48 -15.79
CA PHE A 119 -3.46 0.22 -16.99
C PHE A 119 -2.93 1.59 -16.57
N GLY A 120 -1.76 1.96 -17.07
CA GLY A 120 -1.29 3.33 -17.02
C GLY A 120 -1.43 3.99 -18.38
N ILE A 121 -1.99 5.20 -18.42
CA ILE A 121 -1.94 6.06 -19.61
C ILE A 121 -1.03 7.25 -19.34
N GLU A 122 -0.14 7.52 -20.28
CA GLU A 122 0.81 8.62 -20.19
C GLU A 122 0.92 9.33 -21.54
N GLN A 123 0.83 10.66 -21.51
CA GLN A 123 0.94 11.50 -22.70
C GLN A 123 2.42 11.79 -23.00
N GLU A 124 3.22 12.00 -21.95
CA GLU A 124 4.62 12.34 -22.08
C GLU A 124 5.44 11.14 -22.50
N PRO A 125 6.08 11.20 -23.67
CA PRO A 125 6.55 10.00 -24.31
C PRO A 125 7.82 9.46 -23.63
N GLU A 126 8.64 10.33 -23.03
CA GLU A 126 9.74 9.93 -22.16
C GLU A 126 9.26 9.27 -20.85
N GLN A 127 8.17 9.74 -20.25
CA GLN A 127 7.61 9.15 -19.03
C GLN A 127 7.00 7.78 -19.32
N HIS A 128 6.26 7.66 -20.43
CA HIS A 128 5.74 6.38 -20.92
C HIS A 128 6.86 5.37 -21.17
N PHE A 129 7.98 5.79 -21.78
CA PHE A 129 9.12 4.91 -21.94
C PHE A 129 9.72 4.46 -20.58
N LEU A 130 9.82 5.37 -19.60
CA LEU A 130 10.30 5.02 -18.26
C LEU A 130 9.38 4.03 -17.53
N SER A 131 8.05 4.08 -17.75
CA SER A 131 7.13 3.09 -17.19
C SER A 131 7.31 1.72 -17.82
N LEU A 132 7.55 1.63 -19.14
CA LEU A 132 7.88 0.38 -19.82
C LEU A 132 9.20 -0.23 -19.31
N ILE A 133 10.26 0.57 -19.12
CA ILE A 133 11.53 0.08 -18.57
C ILE A 133 11.36 -0.42 -17.12
N SER A 134 10.57 0.29 -16.33
CA SER A 134 10.25 -0.15 -14.96
C SER A 134 9.48 -1.46 -14.96
N GLN A 135 8.50 -1.61 -15.87
CA GLN A 135 7.75 -2.84 -16.04
C GLN A 135 8.63 -4.00 -16.48
N ARG A 136 9.50 -3.80 -17.47
CA ARG A 136 10.44 -4.81 -17.96
C ARG A 136 11.31 -5.37 -16.83
N ARG A 137 11.80 -4.50 -15.95
CA ARG A 137 12.60 -4.90 -14.78
C ARG A 137 11.78 -5.66 -13.73
N VAL A 138 10.53 -5.26 -13.53
CA VAL A 138 9.59 -5.97 -12.63
C VAL A 138 9.27 -7.36 -13.19
N LEU A 139 9.07 -7.50 -14.49
CA LEU A 139 8.81 -8.79 -15.16
C LEU A 139 10.02 -9.73 -15.14
N SER A 140 11.23 -9.16 -15.20
CA SER A 140 12.49 -9.90 -15.14
C SER A 140 12.94 -10.24 -13.71
N ASN A 141 12.13 -9.92 -12.69
CA ASN A 141 12.48 -10.21 -11.31
C ASN A 141 12.13 -11.66 -10.95
N ASP A 142 13.02 -12.35 -10.24
CA ASP A 142 12.81 -13.73 -9.80
C ASP A 142 11.72 -13.88 -8.73
N ASP A 143 11.35 -12.80 -8.05
CA ASP A 143 10.23 -12.82 -7.11
C ASP A 143 8.89 -12.92 -7.84
N ILE A 144 8.23 -14.06 -7.67
CA ILE A 144 6.92 -14.38 -8.27
C ILE A 144 5.88 -13.29 -7.98
N TYR A 145 5.91 -12.64 -6.80
CA TYR A 145 4.95 -11.57 -6.49
C TYR A 145 5.18 -10.34 -7.37
N THR A 146 6.43 -9.93 -7.51
CA THR A 146 6.88 -8.81 -8.36
C THR A 146 6.59 -9.11 -9.82
N GLN A 147 6.93 -10.30 -10.30
CA GLN A 147 6.64 -10.71 -11.68
C GLN A 147 5.13 -10.69 -11.97
N ASN A 148 4.29 -11.20 -11.05
CA ASN A 148 2.85 -11.17 -11.19
C ASN A 148 2.27 -9.75 -11.21
N ALA A 149 2.90 -8.80 -10.52
CA ALA A 149 2.49 -7.39 -10.60
C ALA A 149 2.79 -6.82 -11.99
N GLY A 150 3.98 -7.09 -12.53
CA GLY A 150 4.36 -6.72 -13.89
C GLY A 150 3.45 -7.34 -14.96
N ALA A 151 3.11 -8.62 -14.82
CA ALA A 151 2.28 -9.39 -15.77
C ALA A 151 0.80 -8.98 -15.78
N ARG A 152 0.36 -8.19 -14.80
CA ARG A 152 -1.02 -7.69 -14.69
C ARG A 152 -1.11 -6.18 -14.85
N THR A 153 -0.02 -5.58 -15.29
CA THR A 153 0.08 -4.14 -15.56
C THR A 153 0.38 -3.95 -17.03
N CYS A 154 -0.07 -2.86 -17.64
CA CYS A 154 0.39 -2.44 -18.96
C CYS A 154 0.31 -0.93 -19.09
N TYR A 155 1.19 -0.35 -19.90
CA TYR A 155 1.22 1.09 -20.16
C TYR A 155 0.90 1.39 -21.62
N VAL A 156 0.05 2.38 -21.83
CA VAL A 156 -0.28 2.91 -23.16
C VAL A 156 0.15 4.36 -23.25
N ARG A 157 0.71 4.74 -24.40
CA ARG A 157 0.97 6.13 -24.72
C ARG A 157 -0.28 6.74 -25.31
N GLY A 158 -0.77 7.84 -24.75
CA GLY A 158 -1.93 8.51 -25.31
C GLY A 158 -2.41 9.69 -24.48
N ASN A 159 -3.23 10.53 -25.09
CA ASN A 159 -3.98 11.56 -24.38
C ASN A 159 -5.30 10.94 -23.90
N ILE A 160 -5.56 10.96 -22.59
CA ILE A 160 -6.81 10.46 -22.02
C ILE A 160 -8.04 11.15 -22.61
N GLU A 161 -7.93 12.42 -23.04
CA GLU A 161 -9.03 13.14 -23.68
C GLU A 161 -9.43 12.59 -25.04
N SER A 162 -8.57 11.77 -25.67
CA SER A 162 -8.87 11.08 -26.94
C SER A 162 -9.57 9.74 -26.76
N VAL A 163 -9.68 9.25 -25.52
CA VAL A 163 -10.32 7.98 -25.20
C VAL A 163 -11.84 8.12 -25.28
N LYS A 164 -12.47 7.28 -26.10
CA LYS A 164 -13.92 7.34 -26.36
C LYS A 164 -14.74 6.64 -25.31
N THR A 165 -14.16 5.69 -24.59
CA THR A 165 -14.86 4.90 -23.57
C THR A 165 -13.93 4.40 -22.48
N LEU A 166 -14.42 4.41 -21.25
CA LEU A 166 -13.79 3.76 -20.10
C LEU A 166 -14.64 2.59 -19.57
N ALA A 167 -15.52 2.03 -20.41
CA ALA A 167 -16.44 0.96 -19.99
C ALA A 167 -15.74 -0.32 -19.51
N GLY A 168 -14.49 -0.56 -19.89
CA GLY A 168 -13.68 -1.67 -19.38
C GLY A 168 -13.06 -1.43 -18.00
N MET A 169 -13.09 -0.19 -17.50
CA MET A 169 -12.49 0.19 -16.23
C MET A 169 -13.50 0.11 -15.09
N THR A 170 -13.04 -0.38 -13.92
CA THR A 170 -13.85 -0.38 -12.69
C THR A 170 -13.45 0.74 -11.73
N HIS A 171 -12.18 1.13 -11.76
CA HIS A 171 -11.66 2.23 -10.95
C HIS A 171 -10.71 3.10 -11.74
N VAL A 172 -10.58 4.36 -11.30
CA VAL A 172 -9.63 5.29 -11.90
C VAL A 172 -8.91 6.09 -10.82
N HIS A 173 -7.60 6.23 -10.98
CA HIS A 173 -6.70 7.08 -10.20
C HIS A 173 -6.19 8.23 -11.07
N MET A 174 -6.17 9.46 -10.53
CA MET A 174 -5.55 10.59 -11.22
C MET A 174 -5.26 11.77 -10.27
N PHE A 175 -4.52 12.76 -10.77
CA PHE A 175 -4.20 14.00 -10.05
C PHE A 175 -5.03 15.22 -10.50
N ASP A 176 -5.83 15.10 -11.56
CA ASP A 176 -6.66 16.18 -12.10
C ASP A 176 -8.15 15.79 -12.21
N LEU A 177 -9.01 16.48 -11.44
CA LEU A 177 -10.44 16.22 -11.29
C LEU A 177 -11.28 16.47 -12.57
N GLN A 178 -10.89 17.43 -13.42
CA GLN A 178 -11.79 17.91 -14.48
C GLN A 178 -11.93 16.92 -15.65
N THR A 179 -10.89 16.14 -15.90
CA THR A 179 -10.76 15.36 -17.13
C THR A 179 -11.72 14.16 -17.20
N ILE A 180 -11.95 13.42 -16.12
CA ILE A 180 -12.83 12.22 -16.16
C ILE A 180 -14.31 12.57 -16.21
N THR A 181 -14.74 13.50 -15.35
CA THR A 181 -16.17 13.70 -15.07
C THR A 181 -16.93 14.29 -16.27
N GLN A 182 -16.22 14.96 -17.19
CA GLN A 182 -16.84 15.67 -18.31
C GLN A 182 -16.71 14.94 -19.65
N LYS A 183 -15.62 14.22 -19.92
CA LYS A 183 -15.25 13.85 -21.30
C LYS A 183 -15.47 12.38 -21.71
N CYS A 184 -15.50 11.44 -20.76
CA CYS A 184 -15.36 10.02 -21.10
C CYS A 184 -16.63 9.17 -20.98
N GLY A 185 -17.81 9.78 -20.80
CA GLY A 185 -19.08 9.06 -20.59
C GLY A 185 -19.07 8.10 -19.38
N PHE A 186 -18.07 8.26 -18.51
CA PHE A 186 -17.77 7.35 -17.43
C PHE A 186 -18.51 7.84 -16.18
N ARG A 187 -19.66 7.21 -15.89
CA ARG A 187 -20.42 7.52 -14.67
C ARG A 187 -19.64 7.01 -13.47
N VAL A 188 -18.96 7.93 -12.80
CA VAL A 188 -18.13 7.67 -11.64
C VAL A 188 -18.71 8.26 -10.38
N THR A 189 -18.37 7.62 -9.28
CA THR A 189 -18.50 8.16 -7.94
C THR A 189 -17.10 8.43 -7.42
N LEU A 190 -16.84 9.69 -7.02
CA LEU A 190 -15.63 10.04 -6.29
C LEU A 190 -15.66 9.29 -4.95
N LEU A 191 -14.70 8.39 -4.74
CA LEU A 191 -14.55 7.69 -3.47
C LEU A 191 -13.85 8.56 -2.46
N GLN A 192 -12.74 9.19 -2.85
CA GLN A 192 -11.93 9.98 -1.93
C GLN A 192 -11.06 11.02 -2.66
N LYS A 193 -10.86 12.15 -1.99
CA LYS A 193 -9.81 13.14 -2.26
C LYS A 193 -8.70 12.97 -1.22
N ILE A 194 -7.47 12.75 -1.66
CA ILE A 194 -6.34 12.38 -0.79
C ILE A 194 -5.19 13.34 -1.00
N SER A 195 -4.72 13.98 0.07
CA SER A 195 -3.47 14.74 0.03
C SER A 195 -2.28 13.78 -0.06
N VAL A 196 -1.46 13.97 -1.08
CA VAL A 196 -0.34 13.10 -1.43
C VAL A 196 0.92 13.92 -1.67
N SER A 197 2.06 13.27 -1.43
CA SER A 197 3.39 13.82 -1.70
C SER A 197 3.99 13.10 -2.90
N LEU A 198 4.64 13.86 -3.77
CA LEU A 198 5.43 13.33 -4.88
C LEU A 198 6.92 13.39 -4.53
N SER A 199 7.67 12.37 -4.93
CA SER A 199 9.11 12.29 -4.70
C SER A 199 9.82 13.44 -5.40
N GLY A 200 10.41 14.36 -4.63
CA GLY A 200 11.15 15.51 -5.16
C GLY A 200 10.28 16.73 -5.49
N SER A 201 9.01 16.73 -5.07
CA SER A 201 8.16 17.92 -5.07
C SER A 201 7.86 18.34 -3.63
N SER A 202 7.96 19.65 -3.36
CA SER A 202 7.50 20.29 -2.12
C SER A 202 6.05 20.78 -2.22
N GLU A 203 5.45 20.72 -3.41
CA GLU A 203 4.07 21.16 -3.62
C GLU A 203 3.09 20.13 -3.04
N GLY A 204 1.99 20.61 -2.49
CA GLY A 204 0.90 19.75 -2.04
C GLY A 204 0.13 19.21 -3.24
N HIS A 205 0.17 17.89 -3.44
CA HIS A 205 -0.58 17.23 -4.52
C HIS A 205 -1.86 16.61 -3.98
N THR A 206 -2.85 16.45 -4.84
CA THR A 206 -4.09 15.75 -4.49
C THR A 206 -4.33 14.62 -5.48
N ALA A 207 -4.45 13.40 -4.96
CA ALA A 207 -4.94 12.26 -5.70
C ALA A 207 -6.47 12.14 -5.56
N TYR A 208 -7.13 11.82 -6.66
CA TYR A 208 -8.55 11.55 -6.72
C TYR A 208 -8.76 10.08 -7.08
N VAL A 209 -9.57 9.41 -6.28
CA VAL A 209 -9.90 7.99 -6.46
C VAL A 209 -11.36 7.89 -6.83
N TYR A 210 -11.63 7.29 -7.98
CA TYR A 210 -12.98 7.08 -8.51
C TYR A 210 -13.29 5.59 -8.59
N THR A 211 -14.55 5.26 -8.35
CA THR A 211 -15.12 3.97 -8.75
C THR A 211 -16.23 4.21 -9.75
N ARG A 212 -16.47 3.24 -10.62
CA ARG A 212 -17.61 3.27 -11.52
C ARG A 212 -18.90 3.05 -10.74
N CYS A 213 -19.98 3.75 -11.12
CA CYS A 213 -21.29 3.52 -10.49
C CYS A 213 -21.73 2.06 -10.63
N VAL A 214 -22.22 1.49 -9.52
CA VAL A 214 -22.55 0.06 -9.38
C VAL A 214 -23.55 -0.42 -10.44
N ASP A 215 -24.50 0.43 -10.83
CA ASP A 215 -25.55 0.10 -11.79
C ASP A 215 -25.00 -0.25 -13.19
N GLN A 216 -23.80 0.23 -13.53
CA GLN A 216 -23.15 -0.08 -14.80
C GLN A 216 -22.31 -1.37 -14.76
N LEU A 217 -22.07 -1.93 -13.58
CA LEU A 217 -21.17 -3.07 -13.37
C LEU A 217 -21.90 -4.39 -13.06
N ARG A 218 -23.24 -4.40 -12.99
CA ARG A 218 -23.96 -5.59 -12.53
C ARG A 218 -23.85 -6.76 -13.53
N GLY A 219 -22.98 -7.70 -13.19
CA GLY A 219 -23.09 -9.13 -13.52
C GLY A 219 -22.39 -9.61 -14.79
N ARG A 220 -22.05 -8.73 -15.73
CA ARG A 220 -21.35 -9.17 -16.95
C ARG A 220 -19.82 -9.12 -16.81
N PRO A 221 -19.08 -10.16 -17.22
CA PRO A 221 -17.64 -10.12 -17.33
C PRO A 221 -17.18 -8.97 -18.24
N VAL A 222 -16.09 -8.30 -17.88
CA VAL A 222 -15.44 -7.32 -18.77
C VAL A 222 -14.87 -8.08 -19.97
N THR A 223 -15.21 -7.62 -21.16
CA THR A 223 -14.78 -8.15 -22.45
C THR A 223 -13.88 -7.16 -23.18
N LEU A 224 -13.17 -7.62 -24.21
CA LEU A 224 -12.31 -6.76 -25.03
C LEU A 224 -13.06 -5.54 -25.63
N GLN A 225 -14.33 -5.73 -26.00
CA GLN A 225 -15.17 -4.69 -26.61
C GLN A 225 -15.50 -3.55 -25.64
N ASP A 226 -15.34 -3.78 -24.34
CA ASP A 226 -15.55 -2.75 -23.33
C ASP A 226 -14.38 -1.77 -23.25
N PHE A 227 -13.22 -2.12 -23.82
CA PHE A 227 -12.04 -1.27 -23.86
C PHE A 227 -12.02 -0.41 -25.11
N ASP A 228 -11.60 0.85 -24.93
CA ASP A 228 -11.20 1.69 -26.04
C ASP A 228 -10.08 1.01 -26.85
N LYS A 229 -10.06 1.23 -28.16
CA LYS A 229 -9.06 0.68 -29.08
C LYS A 229 -7.63 0.95 -28.61
N LEU A 230 -7.40 2.07 -27.91
CA LEU A 230 -6.10 2.40 -27.33
C LEU A 230 -5.61 1.34 -26.32
N PHE A 231 -6.52 0.77 -25.52
CA PHE A 231 -6.19 -0.20 -24.47
C PHE A 231 -6.31 -1.66 -24.91
N GLN A 232 -6.95 -1.94 -26.05
CA GLN A 232 -7.20 -3.31 -26.50
C GLN A 232 -5.93 -4.17 -26.62
N PRO A 233 -4.84 -3.72 -27.28
CA PRO A 233 -3.61 -4.53 -27.38
C PRO A 233 -2.99 -4.84 -26.02
N ALA A 234 -3.02 -3.87 -25.10
CA ALA A 234 -2.53 -4.04 -23.75
C ALA A 234 -3.38 -5.04 -22.96
N TYR A 235 -4.71 -4.99 -23.09
CA TYR A 235 -5.61 -5.92 -22.43
C TYR A 235 -5.47 -7.34 -22.96
N GLU A 236 -5.32 -7.51 -24.28
CA GLU A 236 -5.04 -8.80 -24.90
C GLU A 236 -3.74 -9.42 -24.37
N ALA A 237 -2.67 -8.62 -24.27
CA ALA A 237 -1.40 -9.06 -23.70
C ALA A 237 -1.57 -9.55 -22.25
N VAL A 238 -2.25 -8.77 -21.38
CA VAL A 238 -2.51 -9.18 -20.00
C VAL A 238 -3.35 -10.47 -19.92
N LYS A 239 -4.34 -10.62 -20.81
CA LYS A 239 -5.17 -11.83 -20.88
C LYS A 239 -4.42 -13.06 -21.34
N ALA A 240 -3.45 -12.90 -22.26
CA ALA A 240 -2.60 -13.97 -22.74
C ALA A 240 -1.50 -14.37 -21.72
N GLY A 241 -1.22 -13.51 -20.74
CA GLY A 241 -0.38 -13.82 -19.59
C GLY A 241 1.03 -13.21 -19.68
N SER A 242 1.90 -13.60 -18.75
CA SER A 242 3.19 -12.93 -18.51
C SER A 242 4.09 -12.83 -19.76
N ALA A 243 4.19 -13.91 -20.55
CA ALA A 243 5.01 -13.93 -21.75
C ALA A 243 4.53 -12.92 -22.82
N ALA A 244 3.21 -12.83 -23.02
CA ALA A 244 2.63 -11.87 -23.96
C ALA A 244 2.76 -10.42 -23.46
N VAL A 245 2.68 -10.19 -22.15
CA VAL A 245 2.98 -8.88 -21.56
C VAL A 245 4.45 -8.50 -21.75
N GLN A 246 5.37 -9.44 -21.57
CA GLN A 246 6.79 -9.22 -21.82
C GLN A 246 7.04 -8.85 -23.30
N GLU A 247 6.47 -9.60 -24.24
CA GLU A 247 6.54 -9.29 -25.67
C GLU A 247 5.95 -7.91 -26.00
N TYR A 248 4.78 -7.57 -25.42
CA TYR A 248 4.17 -6.25 -25.57
C TYR A 248 5.12 -5.15 -25.07
N VAL A 249 5.74 -5.32 -23.90
CA VAL A 249 6.66 -4.33 -23.32
C VAL A 249 7.92 -4.17 -24.17
N ASP A 250 8.50 -5.28 -24.62
CA ASP A 250 9.72 -5.26 -25.44
C ASP A 250 9.45 -4.61 -26.80
N ALA A 251 8.37 -4.97 -27.49
CA ALA A 251 7.98 -4.37 -28.76
C ALA A 251 7.81 -2.83 -28.65
N ARG A 252 7.22 -2.34 -27.55
CA ARG A 252 7.07 -0.89 -27.32
C ARG A 252 8.37 -0.20 -26.96
N CYS A 253 9.27 -0.87 -26.24
CA CYS A 253 10.61 -0.36 -26.00
C CYS A 253 11.39 -0.25 -27.31
N ASP A 254 11.30 -1.26 -28.17
CA ASP A 254 12.00 -1.30 -29.45
C ASP A 254 11.42 -0.27 -30.44
N GLU A 255 10.11 -0.07 -30.47
CA GLU A 255 9.44 1.03 -31.18
C GLU A 255 10.03 2.40 -30.76
N TRP A 256 10.19 2.62 -29.46
CA TRP A 256 10.77 3.85 -28.93
C TRP A 256 12.24 4.04 -29.35
N LEU A 257 13.06 3.01 -29.17
CA LEU A 257 14.49 3.05 -29.48
C LEU A 257 14.75 3.20 -30.99
N SER A 258 13.89 2.60 -31.83
CA SER A 258 13.97 2.68 -33.29
C SER A 258 13.39 3.97 -33.88
N SER A 259 12.51 4.69 -33.17
CA SER A 259 11.93 5.96 -33.63
C SER A 259 12.94 7.09 -33.87
N GLY A 260 14.21 6.85 -33.50
CA GLY A 260 15.31 7.79 -33.60
C GLY A 260 15.23 8.85 -32.52
N ARG A 261 16.37 9.28 -31.99
CA ARG A 261 16.40 10.40 -31.04
C ARG A 261 15.78 11.60 -31.75
N ALA A 262 14.69 12.16 -31.20
CA ALA A 262 14.14 13.41 -31.68
C ALA A 262 15.25 14.47 -31.61
N THR A 263 15.90 14.75 -32.74
CA THR A 263 16.90 15.80 -32.82
C THR A 263 16.19 17.13 -32.57
N ARG A 264 16.88 18.06 -31.91
CA ARG A 264 16.34 19.36 -31.48
C ARG A 264 15.66 20.15 -32.64
N SER A 265 16.02 19.85 -33.89
CA SER A 265 15.41 20.42 -35.10
C SER A 265 13.97 19.95 -35.35
N LYS A 266 13.61 18.70 -35.02
CA LYS A 266 12.23 18.19 -35.17
C LYS A 266 11.26 18.76 -34.12
N ARG A 267 11.76 19.09 -32.92
CA ARG A 267 10.95 19.66 -31.81
C ARG A 267 10.38 21.05 -32.08
N LYS A 268 10.80 21.75 -33.15
CA LYS A 268 10.28 23.09 -33.51
C LYS A 268 8.94 23.07 -34.25
N LEU A 269 8.47 21.90 -34.71
CA LEU A 269 7.22 21.77 -35.47
C LEU A 269 6.03 21.30 -34.63
N GLU A 270 6.26 20.90 -33.38
CA GLU A 270 5.20 20.55 -32.44
C GLU A 270 5.09 21.67 -31.38
N GLU A 271 3.86 22.12 -31.14
CA GLU A 271 3.49 23.39 -30.47
C GLU A 271 4.24 23.69 -29.15
N PRO A 272 4.46 24.99 -28.83
CA PRO A 272 5.25 25.39 -27.68
C PRO A 272 4.54 25.07 -26.36
N ARG A 273 5.15 24.21 -25.55
CA ARG A 273 4.75 23.99 -24.16
C ARG A 273 5.47 24.94 -23.23
N VAL A 274 4.70 25.72 -22.47
CA VAL A 274 5.20 26.60 -21.41
C VAL A 274 5.50 25.76 -20.17
N TRP A 275 6.77 25.65 -19.79
CA TRP A 275 7.18 25.11 -18.50
C TRP A 275 8.02 26.16 -17.77
N LYS A 276 7.53 26.67 -16.64
CA LYS A 276 8.26 27.55 -15.72
C LYS A 276 8.41 26.82 -14.38
N GLY A 277 9.63 26.40 -14.06
CA GLY A 277 9.96 25.86 -12.74
C GLY A 277 11.47 25.94 -12.50
N ARG A 278 11.88 26.79 -11.54
CA ARG A 278 13.26 27.00 -11.08
C ARG A 278 13.58 25.96 -10.00
N ALA A 279 14.78 25.37 -10.02
CA ALA A 279 15.23 24.42 -9.01
C ALA A 279 16.16 25.12 -8.01
N ASP A 280 15.80 25.07 -6.72
CA ASP A 280 16.71 25.36 -5.61
C ASP A 280 17.17 24.05 -4.95
N THR A 281 18.40 24.07 -4.44
CA THR A 281 19.14 22.90 -3.93
C THR A 281 19.10 22.91 -2.40
N ILE A 282 18.70 21.80 -1.75
CA ILE A 282 18.77 21.65 -0.28
C ILE A 282 19.59 20.41 0.08
N SER A 283 20.52 20.62 1.02
CA SER A 283 21.47 19.68 1.61
C SER A 283 20.80 18.67 2.55
N SER A 284 21.31 17.44 2.58
CA SER A 284 20.85 16.34 3.42
C SER A 284 21.85 16.01 4.54
N THR A 285 21.50 16.29 5.79
CA THR A 285 22.12 15.68 6.98
C THR A 285 21.04 15.24 7.96
N PRO A 286 21.21 14.12 8.69
CA PRO A 286 20.21 13.61 9.62
C PRO A 286 20.24 14.37 10.95
N THR A 287 19.06 14.65 11.50
CA THR A 287 18.87 15.23 12.84
C THR A 287 18.53 14.15 13.87
N TRP A 288 19.21 14.19 15.01
CA TRP A 288 18.86 13.46 16.23
C TRP A 288 17.86 14.29 17.04
N THR A 289 16.80 13.66 17.57
CA THR A 289 15.82 14.34 18.42
C THR A 289 16.15 14.06 19.89
N TYR A 290 16.70 15.05 20.59
CA TYR A 290 16.82 15.04 22.05
C TYR A 290 15.60 15.77 22.64
N LEU A 291 14.85 15.13 23.53
CA LEU A 291 13.85 15.78 24.37
C LEU A 291 14.57 16.37 25.58
N ALA A 292 14.72 17.70 25.60
CA ALA A 292 15.25 18.41 26.75
C ALA A 292 14.10 18.83 27.68
N THR A 293 14.12 18.33 28.92
CA THR A 293 13.35 18.90 30.04
C THR A 293 14.33 19.17 31.19
N ASP A 294 14.37 20.42 31.64
CA ASP A 294 14.99 20.91 32.88
C ASP A 294 16.40 20.37 33.20
N GLY A 295 17.36 20.64 32.30
CA GLY A 295 18.79 20.55 32.61
C GLY A 295 19.40 19.14 32.69
N HIS A 296 18.60 18.09 32.49
CA HIS A 296 19.08 16.72 32.39
C HIS A 296 18.64 16.10 31.06
N ALA A 297 19.62 15.76 30.21
CA ALA A 297 19.36 14.96 29.01
C ALA A 297 19.11 13.51 29.44
N THR A 298 17.85 13.13 29.63
CA THR A 298 17.47 11.73 29.80
C THR A 298 17.28 11.09 28.44
N ALA A 299 18.11 10.10 28.11
CA ALA A 299 17.86 9.26 26.95
C ALA A 299 16.56 8.47 27.19
N VAL A 300 15.48 8.87 26.55
CA VAL A 300 14.23 8.10 26.54
C VAL A 300 14.34 7.06 25.44
N GLN A 301 14.41 5.79 25.81
CA GLN A 301 14.42 4.69 24.87
C GLN A 301 13.10 4.67 24.10
N THR A 302 13.12 5.02 22.81
CA THR A 302 11.95 4.90 21.95
C THR A 302 11.62 3.41 21.77
N PRO A 303 10.36 2.99 21.97
CA PRO A 303 9.98 1.59 21.80
C PRO A 303 10.26 1.13 20.36
N THR A 304 10.73 -0.11 20.21
CA THR A 304 10.95 -0.70 18.89
C THR A 304 9.61 -0.80 18.13
N VAL A 305 9.67 -0.88 16.80
CA VAL A 305 8.47 -1.12 15.97
C VAL A 305 7.75 -2.41 16.41
N HIS A 306 8.50 -3.43 16.83
CA HIS A 306 7.94 -4.69 17.32
C HIS A 306 7.21 -4.52 18.66
N ALA A 307 7.73 -3.72 19.59
CA ALA A 307 7.06 -3.40 20.85
C ALA A 307 5.74 -2.64 20.63
N VAL A 308 5.72 -1.69 19.68
CA VAL A 308 4.50 -0.96 19.31
C VAL A 308 3.45 -1.92 18.70
N LEU A 309 3.86 -2.81 17.80
CA LEU A 309 2.98 -3.81 17.20
C LEU A 309 2.47 -4.83 18.21
N ALA A 310 3.30 -5.27 19.16
CA ALA A 310 2.90 -6.15 20.24
C ALA A 310 1.87 -5.48 21.17
N HIS A 311 2.08 -4.20 21.51
CA HIS A 311 1.11 -3.44 22.31
C HIS A 311 -0.24 -3.31 21.60
N ALA A 312 -0.24 -3.00 20.30
CA ALA A 312 -1.47 -2.92 19.51
C ALA A 312 -2.21 -4.27 19.44
N ALA A 313 -1.49 -5.37 19.21
CA ALA A 313 -2.06 -6.72 19.19
C ALA A 313 -2.65 -7.12 20.56
N ALA A 314 -2.00 -6.73 21.67
CA ALA A 314 -2.51 -6.97 23.02
C ALA A 314 -3.83 -6.23 23.29
N ARG A 315 -3.94 -4.95 22.90
CA ARG A 315 -5.21 -4.20 23.04
C ARG A 315 -6.33 -4.76 22.18
N TYR A 316 -6.00 -5.23 20.97
CA TYR A 316 -6.98 -5.90 20.11
C TYR A 316 -7.49 -7.21 20.74
N LEU A 317 -6.58 -7.97 21.35
CA LEU A 317 -6.92 -9.20 22.07
C LEU A 317 -7.86 -8.95 23.26
N GLU A 318 -7.68 -7.85 24.00
CA GLU A 318 -8.60 -7.44 25.07
C GLU A 318 -10.01 -7.15 24.53
N GLY A 319 -10.11 -6.43 23.41
CA GLY A 319 -11.38 -6.17 22.74
C GLY A 319 -12.09 -7.44 22.27
N LEU A 320 -11.33 -8.39 21.71
CA LEU A 320 -11.86 -9.70 21.30
C LEU A 320 -12.39 -10.50 22.48
N LYS A 321 -11.66 -10.52 23.61
CA LYS A 321 -12.10 -11.21 24.83
C LYS A 321 -13.39 -10.62 25.39
N ALA A 322 -13.52 -9.30 25.40
CA ALA A 322 -14.75 -8.63 25.81
C ALA A 322 -15.94 -9.03 24.91
N ARG A 323 -15.73 -9.10 23.59
CA ARG A 323 -16.78 -9.51 22.65
C ARG A 323 -17.16 -10.99 22.79
N LEU A 324 -16.18 -11.88 22.98
CA LEU A 324 -16.42 -13.29 23.27
C LEU A 324 -17.28 -13.46 24.52
N ALA A 325 -16.97 -12.74 25.61
CA ALA A 325 -17.77 -12.80 26.84
C ALA A 325 -19.23 -12.35 26.63
N VAL A 326 -19.47 -11.35 25.78
CA VAL A 326 -20.84 -10.93 25.41
C VAL A 326 -21.55 -12.03 24.62
N LEU A 327 -20.90 -12.61 23.61
CA LEU A 327 -21.49 -13.68 22.79
C LEU A 327 -21.79 -14.93 23.61
N GLU A 328 -20.93 -15.29 24.56
CA GLU A 328 -21.16 -16.40 25.49
C GLU A 328 -22.38 -16.15 26.38
N CYS A 329 -22.56 -14.90 26.86
CA CYS A 329 -23.73 -14.49 27.63
C CYS A 329 -25.03 -14.51 26.79
N ASP A 330 -24.98 -14.00 25.57
CA ASP A 330 -26.12 -13.97 24.64
C ASP A 330 -26.54 -15.39 24.22
N LEU A 331 -25.57 -16.27 23.98
CA LEU A 331 -25.82 -17.68 23.67
C LEU A 331 -26.46 -18.42 24.86
N ALA A 332 -26.04 -18.11 26.09
CA ALA A 332 -26.62 -18.69 27.30
C ALA A 332 -28.08 -18.25 27.55
N THR A 333 -28.43 -17.04 27.14
CA THR A 333 -29.75 -16.44 27.38
C THR A 333 -30.75 -16.66 26.24
N THR A 334 -30.30 -16.90 25.01
CA THR A 334 -31.16 -16.90 23.82
C THR A 334 -31.33 -18.28 23.18
N LYS A 335 -32.41 -19.01 23.51
CA LYS A 335 -32.73 -20.32 22.89
C LYS A 335 -33.06 -20.27 21.39
N ALA A 336 -33.50 -19.12 20.86
CA ALA A 336 -34.05 -19.01 19.51
C ALA A 336 -33.00 -18.73 18.40
N ARG A 337 -31.75 -18.39 18.75
CA ARG A 337 -30.69 -18.02 17.78
C ARG A 337 -29.40 -18.83 17.92
N GLY A 338 -29.47 -19.98 18.59
CA GLY A 338 -28.30 -20.78 18.98
C GLY A 338 -27.28 -21.04 17.86
N ASN A 339 -27.74 -21.43 16.67
CA ASN A 339 -26.83 -21.82 15.58
C ASN A 339 -26.01 -20.64 15.02
N LEU A 340 -26.63 -19.48 14.79
CA LEU A 340 -25.93 -18.31 14.25
C LEU A 340 -24.95 -17.71 15.27
N LEU A 341 -25.36 -17.63 16.53
CA LEU A 341 -24.49 -17.16 17.62
C LEU A 341 -23.32 -18.12 17.86
N GLN A 342 -23.54 -19.43 17.68
CA GLN A 342 -22.49 -20.45 17.80
C GLN A 342 -21.47 -20.37 16.67
N GLU A 343 -21.89 -20.12 15.43
CA GLU A 343 -20.98 -19.87 14.30
C GLU A 343 -20.17 -18.57 14.50
N GLU A 344 -20.82 -17.50 14.96
CA GLU A 344 -20.15 -16.24 15.30
C GLU A 344 -19.10 -16.47 16.41
N LEU A 345 -19.48 -17.18 17.49
CA LEU A 345 -18.56 -17.52 18.59
C LEU A 345 -17.33 -18.30 18.10
N GLN A 346 -17.52 -19.30 17.23
CA GLN A 346 -16.41 -20.08 16.66
C GLN A 346 -15.45 -19.22 15.83
N LEU A 347 -15.98 -18.25 15.08
CA LEU A 347 -15.16 -17.31 14.30
C LEU A 347 -14.33 -16.40 15.22
N TYR A 348 -14.93 -15.85 16.28
CA TYR A 348 -14.21 -15.00 17.24
C TYR A 348 -13.15 -15.79 18.03
N GLN A 349 -13.41 -17.05 18.39
CA GLN A 349 -12.43 -17.92 19.04
C GLN A 349 -11.23 -18.21 18.12
N ARG A 350 -11.49 -18.45 16.82
CA ARG A 350 -10.42 -18.65 15.83
C ARG A 350 -9.60 -17.37 15.62
N LEU A 351 -10.26 -16.21 15.60
CA LEU A 351 -9.60 -14.91 15.49
C LEU A 351 -8.74 -14.61 16.74
N GLU A 352 -9.24 -14.90 17.94
CA GLU A 352 -8.48 -14.77 19.19
C GLU A 352 -7.20 -15.62 19.16
N TYR A 353 -7.30 -16.87 18.68
CA TYR A 353 -6.14 -17.75 18.52
C TYR A 353 -5.08 -17.15 17.57
N LEU A 354 -5.50 -16.64 16.40
CA LEU A 354 -4.58 -16.05 15.43
C LEU A 354 -3.88 -14.79 15.97
N VAL A 355 -4.61 -13.95 16.70
CA VAL A 355 -4.04 -12.74 17.33
C VAL A 355 -3.05 -13.11 18.44
N LYS A 356 -3.33 -14.15 19.22
CA LYS A 356 -2.38 -14.68 20.22
C LYS A 356 -1.09 -15.17 19.57
N GLU A 357 -1.16 -15.91 18.47
CA GLU A 357 0.03 -16.35 17.73
C GLU A 357 0.82 -15.17 17.16
N GLN A 358 0.12 -14.18 16.60
CA GLN A 358 0.76 -12.97 16.09
C GLN A 358 1.45 -12.15 17.19
N LEU A 359 0.81 -12.01 18.36
CA LEU A 359 1.40 -11.36 19.53
C LEU A 359 2.67 -12.09 20.00
N ARG A 360 2.65 -13.43 20.07
CA ARG A 360 3.83 -14.23 20.41
C ARG A 360 4.97 -14.02 19.43
N LEU A 361 4.67 -13.91 18.13
CA LEU A 361 5.67 -13.62 17.10
C LEU A 361 6.30 -12.23 17.32
N TYR A 362 5.50 -11.19 17.54
CA TYR A 362 6.03 -9.85 17.81
C TYR A 362 6.88 -9.78 19.08
N GLN A 363 6.46 -10.46 20.14
CA GLN A 363 7.24 -10.56 21.38
C GLN A 363 8.58 -11.28 21.16
N ARG A 364 8.62 -12.35 20.36
CA ARG A 364 9.87 -13.03 20.01
C ARG A 364 10.80 -12.13 19.19
N LEU A 365 10.26 -11.38 18.23
CA LEU A 365 11.04 -10.44 17.42
C LEU A 365 11.61 -9.29 18.26
N ASP A 366 10.84 -8.76 19.21
CA ASP A 366 11.31 -7.72 20.13
C ASP A 366 12.42 -8.25 21.06
N GLN A 367 12.23 -9.45 21.63
CA GLN A 367 13.28 -10.12 22.42
C GLN A 367 14.56 -10.32 21.60
N GLN A 368 14.45 -10.74 20.34
CA GLN A 368 15.59 -10.92 19.44
C GLN A 368 16.29 -9.59 19.15
N GLN A 369 15.54 -8.51 18.95
CA GLN A 369 16.10 -7.19 18.73
C GLN A 369 16.83 -6.68 19.98
N ASN A 370 16.29 -6.92 21.17
CA ASN A 370 16.95 -6.58 22.43
C ASN A 370 18.25 -7.37 22.63
N ILE A 371 18.26 -8.68 22.31
CA ILE A 371 19.48 -9.51 22.33
C ILE A 371 20.52 -8.94 21.35
N ARG A 372 20.11 -8.55 20.14
CA ARG A 372 21.01 -7.96 19.15
C ARG A 372 21.59 -6.63 19.61
N MET A 373 20.79 -5.76 20.22
CA MET A 373 21.26 -4.48 20.75
C MET A 373 22.26 -4.69 21.89
N ALA A 374 21.97 -5.59 22.83
CA ALA A 374 22.89 -5.94 23.91
C ALA A 374 24.22 -6.50 23.38
N ALA A 375 24.18 -7.37 22.38
CA ALA A 375 25.39 -7.89 21.73
C ALA A 375 26.20 -6.77 21.03
N MET A 376 25.53 -5.79 20.42
CA MET A 376 26.20 -4.65 19.80
C MET A 376 26.85 -3.73 20.84
N GLU A 377 26.16 -3.42 21.95
CA GLU A 377 26.72 -2.63 23.06
C GLU A 377 27.95 -3.32 23.67
N GLU A 378 27.91 -4.63 23.83
CA GLU A 378 29.05 -5.42 24.31
C GLU A 378 30.24 -5.37 23.32
N ILE A 379 29.98 -5.53 22.01
CA ILE A 379 31.01 -5.40 20.97
C ILE A 379 31.62 -4.00 20.96
N GLU A 380 30.81 -2.94 21.06
CA GLU A 380 31.31 -1.56 21.11
C GLU A 380 32.12 -1.28 22.38
N SER A 381 31.70 -1.81 23.53
CA SER A 381 32.45 -1.73 24.78
C SER A 381 33.81 -2.42 24.68
N LEU A 382 33.86 -3.62 24.11
CA LEU A 382 35.11 -4.33 23.85
C LEU A 382 36.01 -3.57 22.88
N ARG A 383 35.44 -2.94 21.85
CA ARG A 383 36.18 -2.08 20.91
C ARG A 383 36.78 -0.88 21.62
N ALA A 384 36.00 -0.18 22.44
CA ALA A 384 36.47 0.96 23.22
C ALA A 384 37.60 0.57 24.18
N ALA A 385 37.48 -0.58 24.86
CA ALA A 385 38.51 -1.10 25.76
C ALA A 385 39.81 -1.51 25.03
N ALA A 386 39.69 -2.02 23.80
CA ALA A 386 40.82 -2.35 22.95
C ALA A 386 41.55 -1.10 22.44
N VAL A 387 40.82 -0.06 22.04
CA VAL A 387 41.41 1.22 21.61
C VAL A 387 42.10 1.93 22.79
N ALA A 388 41.54 1.84 24.00
CA ALA A 388 42.13 2.46 25.19
C ALA A 388 43.40 1.76 25.71
N ASN A 389 43.62 0.49 25.35
CA ASN A 389 44.78 -0.28 25.78
C ASN A 389 45.62 -0.67 24.57
N GLU A 390 46.65 0.11 24.26
CA GLU A 390 47.63 -0.12 23.18
C GLU A 390 48.53 -1.36 23.40
N SER A 391 48.03 -2.42 24.04
CA SER A 391 48.77 -3.65 24.31
C SER A 391 48.37 -4.76 23.32
N PRO A 392 49.29 -5.24 22.47
CA PRO A 392 49.04 -6.34 21.51
C PRO A 392 48.49 -7.63 22.14
N ARG A 393 48.70 -7.83 23.46
CA ARG A 393 48.20 -9.00 24.18
C ARG A 393 46.69 -8.96 24.43
N MET A 394 46.07 -7.78 24.48
CA MET A 394 44.61 -7.63 24.71
C MET A 394 43.79 -7.93 23.46
N HIS A 395 44.29 -7.64 22.25
CA HIS A 395 43.60 -7.95 21.00
C HIS A 395 43.28 -9.43 20.84
N ARG A 396 44.16 -10.32 21.35
CA ARG A 396 43.95 -11.77 21.32
C ARG A 396 42.85 -12.22 22.27
N SER A 397 42.73 -11.59 23.43
CA SER A 397 41.66 -11.86 24.40
C SER A 397 40.31 -11.38 23.87
N VAL A 398 40.24 -10.17 23.31
CA VAL A 398 39.01 -9.63 22.69
C VAL A 398 38.52 -10.52 21.55
N PHE A 399 39.44 -11.03 20.71
CA PHE A 399 39.12 -11.98 19.65
C PHE A 399 38.54 -13.30 20.19
N LEU A 400 39.12 -13.84 21.28
CA LEU A 400 38.63 -15.07 21.92
C LEU A 400 37.26 -14.89 22.59
N PHE A 401 36.96 -13.69 23.11
CA PHE A 401 35.65 -13.35 23.68
C PHE A 401 34.56 -13.07 22.64
N ALA A 402 34.94 -12.56 21.45
CA ALA A 402 33.98 -12.31 20.36
C ALA A 402 33.53 -13.60 19.63
N LEU A 403 34.35 -14.66 19.68
CA LEU A 403 34.15 -15.93 18.97
C LEU A 403 32.84 -16.66 19.36
N PRO A 404 32.49 -16.83 20.67
CA PRO A 404 31.23 -17.42 21.08
C PRO A 404 29.99 -16.62 20.66
N ILE A 405 30.10 -15.29 20.61
CA ILE A 405 29.03 -14.39 20.18
C ILE A 405 28.78 -14.57 18.68
N LEU A 406 29.85 -14.54 17.87
CA LEU A 406 29.78 -14.77 16.43
C LEU A 406 29.28 -16.19 16.09
N ALA A 407 29.70 -17.21 16.84
CA ALA A 407 29.22 -18.57 16.69
C ALA A 407 27.72 -18.70 17.03
N SER A 408 27.25 -18.01 18.07
CA SER A 408 25.83 -17.98 18.45
C SER A 408 24.97 -17.26 17.41
N LEU A 409 25.48 -16.17 16.83
CA LEU A 409 24.83 -15.44 15.73
C LEU A 409 24.78 -16.27 14.43
N ALA A 410 25.85 -17.01 14.13
CA ALA A 410 25.89 -17.92 12.99
C ALA A 410 24.97 -19.14 13.17
N LEU A 411 24.88 -19.70 14.37
CA LEU A 411 23.95 -20.79 14.69
C LEU A 411 22.49 -20.32 14.65
N ALA A 412 22.21 -19.10 15.14
CA ALA A 412 20.91 -18.47 14.99
C ALA A 412 20.53 -18.37 13.50
N LYS A 413 21.44 -17.90 12.63
CA LYS A 413 21.23 -17.85 11.17
C LYS A 413 20.86 -19.21 10.54
N HIS A 414 21.48 -20.30 10.99
CA HIS A 414 21.31 -21.64 10.39
C HIS A 414 20.13 -22.46 10.94
N THR A 415 19.43 -21.99 11.98
CA THR A 415 18.21 -22.62 12.50
C THR A 415 16.95 -22.00 11.88
N LEU A 416 15.74 -22.24 12.43
CA LEU A 416 14.42 -21.75 11.98
C LEU A 416 14.31 -20.22 11.72
N LEU A 417 15.39 -19.46 11.89
CA LEU A 417 15.50 -18.01 11.86
C LEU A 417 16.11 -17.45 10.57
N GLY A 418 16.70 -18.29 9.71
CA GLY A 418 17.30 -17.88 8.44
C GLY A 418 16.40 -17.04 7.50
N PRO A 419 15.08 -17.31 7.40
CA PRO A 419 14.19 -16.51 6.56
C PRO A 419 13.86 -15.09 7.09
N TYR A 420 14.17 -14.79 8.36
CA TYR A 420 13.76 -13.56 9.03
C TYR A 420 14.93 -12.59 9.33
N LEU A 421 16.17 -13.09 9.29
CA LEU A 421 17.37 -12.26 9.39
C LEU A 421 17.71 -11.75 7.98
N GLY A 422 17.23 -10.55 7.65
CA GLY A 422 17.38 -9.96 6.31
C GLY A 422 18.83 -9.70 5.88
N LEU A 423 18.99 -9.23 4.63
CA LEU A 423 20.26 -9.06 3.90
C LEU A 423 21.39 -8.32 4.65
N GLY A 424 21.07 -7.43 5.60
CA GLY A 424 22.09 -6.71 6.39
C GLY A 424 22.79 -7.52 7.49
N PHE A 425 22.35 -8.76 7.76
CA PHE A 425 22.98 -9.63 8.76
C PHE A 425 24.26 -10.29 8.21
N ASP A 426 24.28 -10.57 6.91
CA ASP A 426 25.46 -11.12 6.22
C ASP A 426 26.56 -10.07 6.09
N ASP A 427 26.20 -8.83 5.75
CA ASP A 427 27.16 -7.73 5.69
C ASP A 427 27.77 -7.43 7.07
N LEU A 428 26.99 -7.59 8.15
CA LEU A 428 27.47 -7.42 9.53
C LEU A 428 28.45 -8.53 9.91
N ILE A 429 28.07 -9.81 9.73
CA ILE A 429 28.96 -10.95 10.05
C ILE A 429 30.23 -10.86 9.20
N ASN A 430 30.11 -10.63 7.90
CA ASN A 430 31.25 -10.56 6.99
C ASN A 430 32.13 -9.35 7.28
N GLY A 431 31.55 -8.19 7.61
CA GLY A 431 32.28 -7.00 8.01
C GLY A 431 33.06 -7.21 9.31
N THR A 432 32.42 -7.76 10.34
CA THR A 432 33.08 -8.08 11.62
C THR A 432 34.18 -9.13 11.44
N VAL A 433 33.95 -10.17 10.63
CA VAL A 433 34.96 -11.19 10.33
C VAL A 433 36.15 -10.61 9.55
N ALA A 434 35.91 -9.75 8.57
CA ALA A 434 36.95 -9.09 7.79
C ALA A 434 37.81 -8.15 8.65
N GLU A 435 37.16 -7.33 9.49
CA GLU A 435 37.84 -6.40 10.40
C GLU A 435 38.66 -7.16 11.46
N LEU A 436 38.10 -8.22 12.07
CA LEU A 436 38.84 -9.08 13.00
C LEU A 436 39.99 -9.84 12.33
N SER A 437 39.86 -10.20 11.06
CA SER A 437 40.93 -10.83 10.29
C SER A 437 42.06 -9.84 9.97
N SER A 438 41.76 -8.55 9.84
CA SER A 438 42.74 -7.48 9.62
C SER A 438 43.54 -7.09 10.87
N LEU A 439 43.08 -7.50 12.07
CA LEU A 439 43.74 -7.26 13.35
C LEU A 439 44.74 -8.37 13.75
N ARG A 440 44.97 -9.36 12.89
CA ARG A 440 46.06 -10.34 13.08
C ARG A 440 47.40 -9.71 12.67
N PRO A 441 48.49 -9.88 13.45
CA PRO A 441 49.83 -9.79 12.89
C PRO A 441 50.07 -10.92 11.88
#